data_AF-A0A0P1B2M0-F1
#
_entry.id   AF-A0A0P1B2M0-F1
#
_cell.length_a   1.000
_cell.length_b   1.000
_cell.length_c   1.000
_cell.angle_alpha   90.00
_cell.angle_beta   90.00
_cell.angle_gamma   90.00
#
_symmetry.space_group_name_H-M   'P 1'
#
loop_
_entity.id
_entity.type
_entity.pdbx_description
1 polymer ?
#
loop_
_entity_poly.entity_id
_entity_poly.type
_entity_poly.pdbx_seq_one_letter_code
_entity_poly.pdbx_strand_id
1 'polypeptide(L)'
;MGSQNVYDHKNGCFDKIIIDKVDAENTKSEYHGRKFKLRLPKEVRMIKEQDAYHKQQSIWRGSPIPSTFMTHVSKRLNLLLSRNLLARHYTVSKTLDKSVDDTRLHSLYVYNKSSVLTDKALLQTLRKETINTWPKANQLIDEMQGKFLSFLVQTTRAKHVLEIGCFTGYSALCLANGLEQDGSLVTCDIDAETMQFAQKFFEQSSHAAQITALNQDGLEYLSTLPRDFQCDFIFVDANKRKYREYYDFIMDHNVLHPYGLLVFDNTLFRGHVAAYDAGSLSSKEHIARSLAEFNTYVAQDSRTSQVIMPLWDGLTLVRLAR
;
A
#
# COMPACT_ATOMS: atom_id res chain seq x y z
N MET A 1 -73.02 0.27 11.91
CA MET A 1 -73.61 1.31 11.04
C MET A 1 -72.85 2.60 11.29
N GLY A 2 -72.44 3.32 10.25
CA GLY A 2 -71.96 4.70 10.42
C GLY A 2 -70.47 4.91 10.18
N SER A 3 -70.19 5.41 8.99
CA SER A 3 -69.00 6.11 8.47
C SER A 3 -68.49 7.29 9.30
N GLN A 4 -67.17 7.56 9.24
CA GLN A 4 -66.51 8.81 8.81
C GLN A 4 -65.02 8.77 9.25
N ASN A 5 -64.06 8.57 8.34
CA ASN A 5 -63.30 9.58 7.57
C ASN A 5 -62.54 10.62 8.42
N VAL A 6 -61.20 10.65 8.27
CA VAL A 6 -60.37 11.83 7.89
C VAL A 6 -58.86 11.43 7.83
N TYR A 7 -58.30 11.45 6.61
CA TYR A 7 -56.95 11.89 6.14
C TYR A 7 -55.64 11.27 6.73
N ASP A 8 -54.53 11.01 6.00
CA ASP A 8 -54.10 11.42 4.64
C ASP A 8 -52.93 10.58 4.04
N HIS A 9 -52.88 10.58 2.70
CA HIS A 9 -51.81 10.44 1.69
C HIS A 9 -50.73 9.32 1.64
N LYS A 10 -51.00 8.36 0.71
CA LYS A 10 -50.28 8.03 -0.54
C LYS A 10 -48.79 7.63 -0.54
N ASN A 11 -48.55 6.36 -0.95
CA ASN A 11 -47.71 5.85 -2.07
C ASN A 11 -46.49 6.71 -2.47
N GLY A 12 -45.24 6.22 -2.50
CA GLY A 12 -44.76 4.93 -3.01
C GLY A 12 -44.32 5.08 -4.47
N CYS A 13 -43.03 4.87 -4.78
CA CYS A 13 -42.57 4.17 -5.99
C CYS A 13 -41.03 4.08 -6.04
N PHE A 14 -40.55 2.91 -6.47
CA PHE A 14 -39.17 2.62 -6.84
C PHE A 14 -38.91 3.11 -8.26
N ASP A 15 -37.89 3.95 -8.47
CA ASP A 15 -37.42 4.30 -9.82
C ASP A 15 -36.26 3.40 -10.26
N LYS A 16 -36.54 2.65 -11.33
CA LYS A 16 -35.58 1.92 -12.16
C LYS A 16 -34.87 2.92 -13.07
N ILE A 17 -33.54 2.81 -13.12
CA ILE A 17 -32.69 3.56 -14.04
C ILE A 17 -32.83 2.96 -15.46
N ILE A 18 -33.21 3.82 -16.41
CA ILE A 18 -33.30 3.55 -17.85
C ILE A 18 -31.91 3.66 -18.48
N ILE A 19 -31.54 2.67 -19.30
CA ILE A 19 -30.38 2.71 -20.20
C ILE A 19 -30.94 2.84 -21.61
N ASP A 20 -30.72 3.99 -22.25
CA ASP A 20 -31.14 4.23 -23.62
C ASP A 20 -30.27 3.44 -24.61
N LYS A 21 -30.96 2.65 -25.45
CA LYS A 21 -30.45 2.07 -26.68
C LYS A 21 -30.41 3.15 -27.75
N VAL A 22 -29.28 3.31 -28.42
CA VAL A 22 -29.20 4.06 -29.68
C VAL A 22 -29.40 3.08 -30.83
N ASP A 23 -30.46 3.30 -31.59
CA ASP A 23 -30.85 2.55 -32.78
C ASP A 23 -29.81 2.66 -33.89
N ALA A 24 -29.54 1.50 -34.50
CA ALA A 24 -28.77 1.36 -35.72
C ALA A 24 -29.75 1.19 -36.88
N GLU A 25 -29.97 2.23 -37.69
CA GLU A 25 -30.35 2.10 -39.10
C GLU A 25 -30.29 3.46 -39.82
N ASN A 26 -29.88 3.41 -41.10
CA ASN A 26 -29.80 4.48 -42.11
C ASN A 26 -28.69 5.54 -42.01
N THR A 27 -27.57 5.26 -42.69
CA THR A 27 -27.03 6.15 -43.74
C THR A 27 -25.96 5.43 -44.57
N LYS A 28 -26.30 5.09 -45.82
CA LYS A 28 -25.31 4.88 -46.88
C LYS A 28 -24.98 6.25 -47.47
N SER A 29 -23.71 6.70 -47.41
CA SER A 29 -23.09 7.52 -48.46
C SER A 29 -21.59 7.74 -48.20
N GLU A 30 -20.79 7.31 -49.17
CA GLU A 30 -19.55 7.92 -49.63
C GLU A 30 -18.41 8.21 -48.63
N TYR A 31 -17.42 7.32 -48.66
CA TYR A 31 -16.06 7.59 -48.19
C TYR A 31 -15.40 8.66 -49.06
N HIS A 32 -15.20 9.85 -48.51
CA HIS A 32 -14.16 10.79 -48.94
C HIS A 32 -13.41 11.31 -47.70
N GLY A 33 -12.09 11.17 -47.73
CA GLY A 33 -11.22 11.32 -46.58
C GLY A 33 -11.21 12.71 -45.94
N ARG A 34 -11.34 12.75 -44.62
CA ARG A 34 -10.84 13.84 -43.75
C ARG A 34 -10.35 13.27 -42.43
N LYS A 35 -9.11 13.60 -42.04
CA LYS A 35 -8.52 13.30 -40.73
C LYS A 35 -9.30 14.04 -39.63
N PHE A 36 -9.94 13.31 -38.72
CA PHE A 36 -10.44 13.87 -37.47
C PHE A 36 -9.30 13.95 -36.45
N LYS A 37 -8.91 15.17 -36.05
CA LYS A 37 -8.10 15.42 -34.85
C LYS A 37 -9.04 15.34 -33.64
N LEU A 38 -9.03 14.22 -32.91
CA LEU A 38 -9.69 14.12 -31.62
C LEU A 38 -9.00 15.09 -30.63
N ARG A 39 -9.77 16.07 -30.15
CA ARG A 39 -9.37 16.97 -29.07
C ARG A 39 -9.63 16.23 -27.75
N LEU A 40 -8.55 15.82 -27.07
CA LEU A 40 -8.65 15.11 -25.79
C LEU A 40 -9.19 16.03 -24.66
N PRO A 41 -10.05 15.53 -23.76
CA PRO A 41 -10.57 16.29 -22.61
C PRO A 41 -9.49 16.70 -21.58
N LYS A 42 -9.84 17.63 -20.69
CA LYS A 42 -8.97 18.22 -19.64
C LYS A 42 -8.30 17.21 -18.68
N GLU A 43 -8.69 15.94 -18.70
CA GLU A 43 -8.11 14.83 -17.94
C GLU A 43 -6.63 14.54 -18.28
N VAL A 44 -6.13 15.02 -19.42
CA VAL A 44 -4.73 14.85 -19.84
C VAL A 44 -3.73 15.61 -18.96
N ARG A 45 -4.17 16.50 -18.06
CA ARG A 45 -3.26 17.20 -17.13
C ARG A 45 -2.73 16.30 -16.00
N MET A 46 -3.53 15.33 -15.55
CA MET A 46 -3.11 14.29 -14.57
C MET A 46 -2.03 13.35 -15.12
N ILE A 47 -2.01 13.15 -16.44
CA ILE A 47 -1.05 12.25 -17.12
C ILE A 47 0.38 12.77 -16.98
N LYS A 48 0.60 14.10 -16.97
CA LYS A 48 1.93 14.69 -16.79
C LYS A 48 2.49 14.51 -15.37
N GLU A 49 1.61 14.49 -14.36
CA GLU A 49 2.01 14.25 -12.96
C GLU A 49 2.30 12.76 -12.71
N GLN A 50 1.57 11.85 -13.36
CA GLN A 50 1.85 10.41 -13.35
C GLN A 50 3.09 10.01 -14.15
N ASP A 51 3.38 10.68 -15.28
CA ASP A 51 4.63 10.47 -16.02
C ASP A 51 5.85 10.91 -15.19
N ALA A 52 5.71 11.94 -14.35
CA ALA A 52 6.75 12.35 -13.40
C ALA A 52 6.97 11.29 -12.30
N TYR A 53 5.89 10.72 -11.77
CA TYR A 53 5.93 9.61 -10.80
C TYR A 53 6.63 8.36 -11.38
N HIS A 54 6.32 7.97 -12.62
CA HIS A 54 6.97 6.82 -13.26
C HIS A 54 8.43 7.09 -13.67
N LYS A 55 8.76 8.31 -14.08
CA LYS A 55 10.15 8.71 -14.34
C LYS A 55 10.99 8.72 -13.06
N GLN A 56 10.38 9.00 -11.91
CA GLN A 56 11.00 8.78 -10.61
C GLN A 56 11.25 7.29 -10.37
N GLN A 57 10.22 6.43 -10.50
CA GLN A 57 10.36 4.96 -10.31
C GLN A 57 11.37 4.28 -11.25
N SER A 58 11.61 4.81 -12.45
CA SER A 58 12.64 4.27 -13.35
C SER A 58 14.05 4.71 -12.97
N ILE A 59 14.25 5.89 -12.39
CA ILE A 59 15.51 6.34 -11.78
C ILE A 59 15.83 5.52 -10.51
N TRP A 60 14.82 4.99 -9.83
CA TRP A 60 14.94 4.07 -8.67
C TRP A 60 15.49 2.67 -9.01
N ARG A 61 15.53 2.29 -10.29
CA ARG A 61 16.23 1.08 -10.73
C ARG A 61 17.69 1.45 -10.99
N GLY A 62 18.57 1.15 -10.03
CA GLY A 62 20.01 1.38 -10.17
C GLY A 62 20.57 0.83 -11.49
N SER A 63 21.58 1.51 -12.02
CA SER A 63 22.31 1.12 -13.24
C SER A 63 22.79 -0.35 -13.18
N PRO A 64 22.79 -1.07 -14.31
CA PRO A 64 23.22 -2.47 -14.33
C PRO A 64 24.68 -2.61 -13.90
N ILE A 65 24.95 -3.60 -13.05
CA ILE A 65 26.28 -3.99 -12.56
C ILE A 65 27.21 -4.27 -13.77
N PRO A 66 28.47 -3.77 -13.79
CA PRO A 66 29.40 -4.00 -14.90
C PRO A 66 29.74 -5.48 -15.10
N SER A 67 29.70 -5.95 -16.34
CA SER A 67 29.85 -7.34 -16.76
C SER A 67 31.30 -7.84 -16.83
N THR A 68 32.08 -7.72 -15.76
CA THR A 68 33.47 -8.20 -15.76
C THR A 68 33.76 -9.06 -14.55
N PHE A 69 33.16 -10.24 -14.48
CA PHE A 69 33.69 -11.47 -13.84
C PHE A 69 32.75 -12.64 -14.21
N MET A 70 32.87 -13.15 -15.44
CA MET A 70 32.14 -14.34 -15.91
C MET A 70 33.09 -15.18 -16.77
N THR A 71 33.97 -15.94 -16.12
CA THR A 71 34.77 -16.97 -16.79
C THR A 71 34.27 -18.35 -16.38
N HIS A 72 33.79 -19.08 -17.40
CA HIS A 72 33.55 -20.52 -17.46
C HIS A 72 32.34 -21.10 -16.70
N VAL A 73 31.14 -20.76 -17.19
CA VAL A 73 29.99 -21.68 -17.13
C VAL A 73 29.44 -21.85 -18.55
N SER A 74 29.26 -23.10 -18.95
CA SER A 74 29.02 -23.55 -20.33
C SER A 74 27.88 -22.79 -21.05
N LYS A 75 28.08 -22.52 -22.36
CA LYS A 75 27.10 -21.87 -23.26
C LYS A 75 25.71 -22.52 -23.25
N ARG A 76 25.61 -23.80 -22.87
CA ARG A 76 24.35 -24.55 -22.79
C ARG A 76 23.56 -24.27 -21.50
N LEU A 77 24.25 -23.97 -20.39
CA LEU A 77 23.60 -23.49 -19.16
C LEU A 77 23.14 -22.05 -19.33
N ASN A 78 23.94 -21.20 -19.98
CA ASN A 78 23.53 -19.83 -20.29
C ASN A 78 22.33 -19.78 -21.24
N LEU A 79 22.18 -20.66 -22.23
CA LEU A 79 20.98 -20.70 -23.08
C LEU A 79 19.70 -21.18 -22.38
N LEU A 80 19.83 -21.97 -21.30
CA LEU A 80 18.71 -22.40 -20.46
C LEU A 80 18.40 -21.41 -19.32
N LEU A 81 19.41 -20.67 -18.84
CA LEU A 81 19.28 -19.65 -17.80
C LEU A 81 18.92 -18.25 -18.34
N SER A 82 19.26 -17.94 -19.60
CA SER A 82 18.99 -16.63 -20.22
C SER A 82 17.62 -16.50 -20.91
N ARG A 83 16.76 -17.54 -20.87
CA ARG A 83 15.36 -17.44 -21.35
C ARG A 83 14.32 -17.26 -20.25
N ASN A 84 14.71 -17.04 -19.00
CA ASN A 84 13.75 -16.87 -17.89
C ASN A 84 14.13 -15.82 -16.82
N LEU A 85 15.16 -15.00 -17.04
CA LEU A 85 15.66 -14.03 -16.06
C LEU A 85 15.56 -12.57 -16.53
N LEU A 86 14.49 -12.25 -17.23
CA LEU A 86 13.97 -10.89 -17.35
C LEU A 86 12.61 -10.86 -16.68
N ALA A 87 12.52 -10.08 -15.59
CA ALA A 87 11.29 -9.58 -14.98
C ALA A 87 10.11 -10.56 -14.98
N ARG A 88 10.02 -11.45 -13.97
CA ARG A 88 8.72 -12.05 -13.65
C ARG A 88 7.84 -10.98 -13.03
N HIS A 89 7.08 -10.33 -13.92
CA HIS A 89 5.84 -9.63 -13.60
C HIS A 89 5.04 -10.43 -12.57
N TYR A 90 4.42 -9.72 -11.63
CA TYR A 90 3.18 -10.15 -10.97
C TYR A 90 2.13 -10.43 -12.06
N THR A 91 2.23 -11.60 -12.69
CA THR A 91 1.37 -11.98 -13.81
C THR A 91 0.19 -12.74 -13.22
N VAL A 92 -0.98 -12.09 -13.22
CA VAL A 92 -2.10 -12.51 -14.08
C VAL A 92 -1.77 -13.87 -14.72
N SER A 93 -2.40 -14.93 -14.21
CA SER A 93 -2.25 -16.35 -14.59
C SER A 93 -1.55 -16.58 -15.94
N LYS A 94 -0.62 -17.53 -16.03
CA LYS A 94 0.00 -17.94 -17.31
C LYS A 94 -1.02 -18.35 -18.40
N THR A 95 -2.28 -18.59 -18.02
CA THR A 95 -3.42 -18.88 -18.90
C THR A 95 -4.23 -17.65 -19.33
N LEU A 96 -3.97 -16.48 -18.78
CA LEU A 96 -4.61 -15.24 -19.21
C LEU A 96 -3.94 -14.76 -20.49
N ASP A 97 -4.79 -14.40 -21.44
CA ASP A 97 -4.42 -14.02 -22.80
C ASP A 97 -3.30 -12.96 -22.79
N LYS A 98 -2.19 -13.27 -23.46
CA LYS A 98 -0.99 -12.43 -23.53
C LYS A 98 -1.12 -11.29 -24.55
N SER A 99 -2.31 -11.08 -25.11
CA SER A 99 -2.55 -10.11 -26.18
C SER A 99 -2.41 -8.66 -25.73
N VAL A 100 -2.55 -8.37 -24.43
CA VAL A 100 -2.43 -7.01 -23.87
C VAL A 100 -1.34 -6.97 -22.80
N ASP A 101 -0.09 -6.80 -23.23
CA ASP A 101 1.06 -6.56 -22.35
C ASP A 101 1.33 -5.05 -22.19
N ASP A 102 0.34 -4.33 -21.65
CA ASP A 102 0.51 -2.91 -21.29
C ASP A 102 0.38 -2.73 -19.78
N THR A 103 1.53 -2.84 -19.10
CA THR A 103 1.64 -2.66 -17.65
C THR A 103 1.18 -1.26 -17.19
N ARG A 104 1.27 -0.24 -18.06
CA ARG A 104 0.83 1.13 -17.74
C ARG A 104 -0.69 1.21 -17.74
N LEU A 105 -1.35 0.67 -18.77
CA LEU A 105 -2.82 0.62 -18.81
C LEU A 105 -3.38 -0.17 -17.63
N HIS A 106 -2.74 -1.29 -17.28
CA HIS A 106 -3.12 -2.08 -16.11
C HIS A 106 -2.98 -1.27 -14.82
N SER A 107 -1.83 -0.62 -14.60
CA SER A 107 -1.58 0.19 -13.40
C SER A 107 -2.60 1.34 -13.27
N LEU A 108 -2.87 2.04 -14.38
CA LEU A 108 -3.85 3.13 -14.41
C LEU A 108 -5.27 2.61 -14.15
N TYR A 109 -5.63 1.45 -14.70
CA TYR A 109 -6.92 0.82 -14.43
C TYR A 109 -7.06 0.49 -12.94
N VAL A 110 -6.10 -0.22 -12.35
CA VAL A 110 -6.10 -0.58 -10.92
C VAL A 110 -6.22 0.67 -10.05
N TYR A 111 -5.44 1.70 -10.37
CA TYR A 111 -5.48 2.97 -9.67
C TYR A 111 -6.87 3.63 -9.74
N ASN A 112 -7.43 3.75 -10.94
CA ASN A 112 -8.71 4.41 -11.18
C ASN A 112 -9.89 3.62 -10.60
N LYS A 113 -9.76 2.31 -10.45
CA LYS A 113 -10.80 1.44 -9.89
C LYS A 113 -10.68 1.23 -8.38
N SER A 114 -9.67 1.80 -7.73
CA SER A 114 -9.45 1.69 -6.29
C SER A 114 -9.68 3.04 -5.59
N SER A 115 -10.83 3.20 -4.94
CA SER A 115 -11.33 4.50 -4.46
C SER A 115 -11.42 4.66 -2.94
N VAL A 116 -10.70 3.86 -2.16
CA VAL A 116 -10.86 3.77 -0.68
C VAL A 116 -10.54 5.07 0.08
N LEU A 117 -9.66 5.92 -0.45
CA LEU A 117 -9.19 7.14 0.24
C LEU A 117 -10.09 8.36 -0.04
N THR A 118 -10.44 9.11 1.01
CA THR A 118 -11.33 10.28 0.98
C THR A 118 -10.55 11.60 0.78
N ASP A 119 -9.49 11.84 1.56
CA ASP A 119 -8.67 13.06 1.55
C ASP A 119 -7.63 13.11 0.41
N LYS A 120 -8.04 12.78 -0.83
CA LYS A 120 -7.12 12.62 -1.98
C LYS A 120 -6.26 13.85 -2.27
N ALA A 121 -6.85 15.04 -2.22
CA ALA A 121 -6.12 16.28 -2.51
C ALA A 121 -5.04 16.58 -1.46
N LEU A 122 -5.33 16.31 -0.18
CA LEU A 122 -4.38 16.45 0.92
C LEU A 122 -3.22 15.47 0.75
N LEU A 123 -3.52 14.19 0.50
CA LEU A 123 -2.52 13.14 0.27
C LEU A 123 -1.62 13.43 -0.95
N GLN A 124 -2.20 13.94 -2.04
CA GLN A 124 -1.44 14.38 -3.22
C GLN A 124 -0.48 15.53 -2.89
N THR A 125 -0.96 16.49 -2.09
CA THR A 125 -0.15 17.64 -1.65
C THR A 125 0.98 17.19 -0.73
N LEU A 126 0.67 16.36 0.28
CA LEU A 126 1.66 15.77 1.19
C LEU A 126 2.75 15.04 0.43
N ARG A 127 2.38 14.15 -0.50
CA ARG A 127 3.35 13.40 -1.31
C ARG A 127 4.25 14.33 -2.12
N LYS A 128 3.66 15.33 -2.79
CA LYS A 128 4.41 16.32 -3.59
C LYS A 128 5.37 17.12 -2.73
N GLU A 129 4.92 17.64 -1.61
CA GLU A 129 5.76 18.39 -0.68
C GLU A 129 6.85 17.51 -0.07
N THR A 130 6.53 16.25 0.25
CA THR A 130 7.52 15.33 0.78
C THR A 130 8.66 15.12 -0.22
N ILE A 131 8.32 14.90 -1.50
CA ILE A 131 9.29 14.73 -2.59
C ILE A 131 10.18 15.96 -2.78
N ASN A 132 9.62 17.16 -2.62
CA ASN A 132 10.36 18.40 -2.82
C ASN A 132 11.23 18.78 -1.62
N THR A 133 10.83 18.39 -0.41
CA THR A 133 11.48 18.81 0.83
C THR A 133 12.51 17.80 1.32
N TRP A 134 12.22 16.50 1.22
CA TRP A 134 13.01 15.47 1.90
C TRP A 134 13.86 14.63 0.95
N PRO A 135 15.19 14.58 1.14
CA PRO A 135 16.08 13.74 0.33
C PRO A 135 15.73 12.24 0.42
N LYS A 136 15.10 11.81 1.52
CA LYS A 136 14.67 10.43 1.78
C LYS A 136 13.21 10.17 1.38
N ALA A 137 12.61 10.98 0.51
CA ALA A 137 11.21 10.84 0.08
C ALA A 137 10.83 9.46 -0.47
N ASN A 138 11.83 8.63 -0.79
CA ASN A 138 11.66 7.24 -1.21
C ASN A 138 11.30 6.26 -0.09
N GLN A 139 11.26 6.74 1.15
CA GLN A 139 10.69 6.02 2.29
C GLN A 139 9.16 6.12 2.30
N LEU A 140 8.55 7.00 1.49
CA LEU A 140 7.11 7.01 1.34
C LEU A 140 6.59 5.69 0.78
N ILE A 141 5.56 5.14 1.44
CA ILE A 141 4.78 4.05 0.88
C ILE A 141 4.14 4.46 -0.45
N ASP A 142 3.77 3.46 -1.26
CA ASP A 142 3.02 3.71 -2.48
C ASP A 142 1.54 4.10 -2.21
N GLU A 143 0.88 4.81 -3.13
CA GLU A 143 -0.52 5.16 -2.95
C GLU A 143 -1.43 3.92 -2.93
N MET A 144 -1.16 2.92 -3.78
CA MET A 144 -1.94 1.69 -3.76
C MET A 144 -1.71 0.90 -2.46
N GLN A 145 -0.52 1.03 -1.86
CA GLN A 145 -0.23 0.47 -0.55
C GLN A 145 -1.05 1.17 0.53
N GLY A 146 -1.13 2.50 0.49
CA GLY A 146 -1.99 3.28 1.39
C GLY A 146 -3.46 2.89 1.28
N LYS A 147 -3.98 2.73 0.06
CA LYS A 147 -5.35 2.23 -0.20
C LYS A 147 -5.56 0.84 0.40
N PHE A 148 -4.59 -0.05 0.25
CA PHE A 148 -4.66 -1.41 0.79
C PHE A 148 -4.64 -1.42 2.31
N LEU A 149 -3.75 -0.66 2.95
CA LEU A 149 -3.69 -0.52 4.41
C LEU A 149 -5.01 0.04 4.96
N SER A 150 -5.55 1.09 4.33
CA SER A 150 -6.85 1.65 4.71
C SER A 150 -7.98 0.61 4.61
N PHE A 151 -8.00 -0.17 3.52
CA PHE A 151 -8.96 -1.25 3.34
C PHE A 151 -8.83 -2.34 4.41
N LEU A 152 -7.61 -2.67 4.85
CA LEU A 152 -7.39 -3.63 5.93
C LEU A 152 -7.90 -3.11 7.27
N VAL A 153 -7.65 -1.84 7.61
CA VAL A 153 -8.19 -1.20 8.82
C VAL A 153 -9.72 -1.23 8.81
N GLN A 154 -10.36 -0.89 7.69
CA GLN A 154 -11.83 -0.96 7.54
C GLN A 154 -12.36 -2.39 7.70
N THR A 155 -11.69 -3.37 7.06
CA THR A 155 -12.13 -4.76 7.07
C THR A 155 -11.98 -5.41 8.44
N THR A 156 -10.96 -5.01 9.20
CA THR A 156 -10.75 -5.46 10.58
C THR A 156 -11.63 -4.73 11.58
N ARG A 157 -12.28 -3.62 11.19
CA ARG A 157 -13.00 -2.71 12.09
C ARG A 157 -12.15 -2.29 13.28
N ALA A 158 -10.87 -2.01 13.00
CA ALA A 158 -9.91 -1.66 14.03
C ALA A 158 -10.29 -0.34 14.69
N LYS A 159 -10.37 -0.32 16.02
CA LYS A 159 -10.64 0.87 16.82
C LYS A 159 -9.34 1.48 17.34
N HIS A 160 -8.40 0.66 17.77
CA HIS A 160 -7.09 1.11 18.22
C HIS A 160 -6.02 0.69 17.21
N VAL A 161 -5.58 1.66 16.41
CA VAL A 161 -4.52 1.48 15.40
C VAL A 161 -3.22 2.08 15.93
N LEU A 162 -2.14 1.33 15.80
CA LEU A 162 -0.78 1.79 16.11
C LEU A 162 0.08 1.74 14.86
N GLU A 163 0.79 2.83 14.57
CA GLU A 163 1.85 2.90 13.57
C GLU A 163 3.20 3.18 14.24
N ILE A 164 4.19 2.36 13.89
CA ILE A 164 5.60 2.53 14.29
C ILE A 164 6.41 2.86 13.03
N GLY A 165 6.78 4.13 12.88
CA GLY A 165 7.40 4.70 11.69
C GLY A 165 6.40 5.58 10.91
N CYS A 166 6.39 6.88 11.21
CA CYS A 166 5.48 7.86 10.59
C CYS A 166 6.09 8.53 9.36
N PHE A 167 7.41 8.81 9.42
CA PHE A 167 8.08 9.72 8.50
C PHE A 167 7.27 11.02 8.31
N THR A 168 6.85 11.33 7.08
CA THR A 168 6.06 12.53 6.77
C THR A 168 4.54 12.34 6.88
N GLY A 169 4.06 11.19 7.33
CA GLY A 169 2.66 10.97 7.71
C GLY A 169 1.72 10.47 6.60
N TYR A 170 2.24 10.05 5.44
CA TYR A 170 1.37 9.56 4.36
C TYR A 170 0.64 8.26 4.74
N SER A 171 1.36 7.30 5.33
CA SER A 171 0.78 6.04 5.81
C SER A 171 -0.18 6.27 6.97
N ALA A 172 0.18 7.12 7.94
CA ALA A 172 -0.69 7.55 9.03
C ALA A 172 -2.06 8.06 8.53
N LEU A 173 -2.08 8.97 7.55
CA LEU A 173 -3.34 9.46 6.97
C LEU A 173 -4.14 8.36 6.27
N CYS A 174 -3.46 7.42 5.61
CA CYS A 174 -4.14 6.28 4.98
C CYS A 174 -4.74 5.31 6.01
N LEU A 175 -4.04 5.07 7.12
CA LEU A 175 -4.53 4.26 8.23
C LEU A 175 -5.73 4.94 8.90
N ALA A 176 -5.62 6.25 9.18
CA ALA A 176 -6.70 7.04 9.78
C ALA A 176 -7.96 7.07 8.90
N ASN A 177 -7.81 7.15 7.57
CA ASN A 177 -8.92 7.01 6.62
C ASN A 177 -9.70 5.70 6.77
N GLY A 178 -9.07 4.66 7.31
CA GLY A 178 -9.71 3.37 7.52
C GLY A 178 -10.52 3.26 8.80
N LEU A 179 -10.41 4.22 9.72
CA LEU A 179 -11.03 4.18 11.04
C LEU A 179 -12.55 4.40 10.98
N GLU A 180 -13.27 3.75 11.90
CA GLU A 180 -14.63 4.16 12.25
C GLU A 180 -14.62 5.45 13.08
N GLN A 181 -15.77 6.08 13.29
CA GLN A 181 -15.88 7.38 13.95
C GLN A 181 -15.30 7.41 15.38
N ASP A 182 -15.37 6.28 16.11
CA ASP A 182 -14.84 6.11 17.45
C ASP A 182 -13.43 5.49 17.49
N GLY A 183 -12.80 5.31 16.33
CA GLY A 183 -11.43 4.80 16.22
C GLY A 183 -10.37 5.87 16.50
N SER A 184 -9.18 5.41 16.86
CA SER A 184 -8.00 6.22 17.11
C SER A 184 -6.75 5.60 16.46
N LEU A 185 -5.89 6.45 15.92
CA LEU A 185 -4.56 6.13 15.46
C LEU A 185 -3.53 6.79 16.38
N VAL A 186 -2.58 6.01 16.88
CA VAL A 186 -1.32 6.54 17.40
C VAL A 186 -0.23 6.25 16.38
N THR A 187 0.56 7.26 16.03
CA THR A 187 1.74 7.11 15.17
C THR A 187 2.98 7.68 15.85
N CYS A 188 4.09 6.94 15.78
CA CYS A 188 5.34 7.35 16.40
C CYS A 188 6.54 7.31 15.45
N ASP A 189 7.42 8.30 15.58
CA ASP A 189 8.70 8.38 14.87
C ASP A 189 9.72 9.18 15.70
N ILE A 190 11.00 8.85 15.54
CA ILE A 190 12.10 9.51 16.26
C ILE A 190 12.50 10.85 15.64
N ASP A 191 12.21 11.06 14.35
CA ASP A 191 12.62 12.26 13.63
C ASP A 191 11.64 13.42 13.87
N ALA A 192 12.02 14.33 14.76
CA ALA A 192 11.20 15.46 15.18
C ALA A 192 10.83 16.41 14.03
N GLU A 193 11.71 16.59 13.04
CA GLU A 193 11.44 17.50 11.92
C GLU A 193 10.38 16.91 10.99
N THR A 194 10.48 15.61 10.69
CA THR A 194 9.46 14.91 9.88
C THR A 194 8.13 14.81 10.62
N MET A 195 8.14 14.61 11.94
CA MET A 195 6.93 14.62 12.77
C MET A 195 6.25 16.00 12.80
N GLN A 196 7.03 17.08 12.93
CA GLN A 196 6.48 18.43 12.85
C GLN A 196 5.90 18.73 11.46
N PHE A 197 6.52 18.20 10.40
CA PHE A 197 5.99 18.28 9.05
C PHE A 197 4.67 17.51 8.92
N ALA A 198 4.61 16.26 9.38
CA ALA A 198 3.44 15.40 9.35
C ALA A 198 2.24 16.02 10.10
N GLN A 199 2.51 16.60 11.27
CA GLN A 199 1.49 17.25 12.11
C GLN A 199 0.69 18.32 11.35
N LYS A 200 1.35 19.12 10.48
CA LYS A 200 0.67 20.14 9.65
C LYS A 200 -0.36 19.53 8.71
N PHE A 201 -0.12 18.32 8.22
CA PHE A 201 -1.07 17.60 7.36
C PHE A 201 -2.15 16.89 8.16
N PHE A 202 -1.82 16.35 9.34
CA PHE A 202 -2.82 15.75 10.23
C PHE A 202 -3.89 16.76 10.64
N GLU A 203 -3.51 17.99 10.98
CA GLU A 203 -4.44 19.07 11.34
C GLU A 203 -5.40 19.48 10.22
N GLN A 204 -5.03 19.21 8.95
CA GLN A 204 -5.86 19.49 7.78
C GLN A 204 -6.76 18.31 7.37
N SER A 205 -6.55 17.13 7.95
CA SER A 205 -7.31 15.93 7.61
C SER A 205 -8.70 15.94 8.23
N SER A 206 -9.65 15.33 7.54
CA SER A 206 -10.96 15.01 8.12
C SER A 206 -10.88 14.08 9.34
N HIS A 207 -9.74 13.39 9.53
CA HIS A 207 -9.47 12.48 10.64
C HIS A 207 -8.59 13.09 11.74
N ALA A 208 -8.36 14.42 11.74
CA ALA A 208 -7.43 15.08 12.67
C ALA A 208 -7.64 14.69 14.14
N ALA A 209 -8.89 14.64 14.60
CA ALA A 209 -9.24 14.31 15.99
C ALA A 209 -8.94 12.85 16.38
N GLN A 210 -8.71 11.97 15.39
CA GLN A 210 -8.43 10.55 15.61
C GLN A 210 -6.94 10.25 15.63
N ILE A 211 -6.08 11.20 15.24
CA ILE A 211 -4.63 10.98 15.07
C ILE A 211 -3.89 11.60 16.25
N THR A 212 -3.12 10.76 16.95
CA THR A 212 -2.14 11.19 17.95
C THR A 212 -0.73 10.92 17.41
N ALA A 213 0.03 11.98 17.18
CA ALA A 213 1.38 11.92 16.64
C ALA A 213 2.42 12.12 17.75
N LEU A 214 3.33 11.16 17.91
CA LEU A 214 4.31 11.13 19.00
C LEU A 214 5.74 11.14 18.46
N ASN A 215 6.54 12.13 18.83
CA ASN A 215 7.97 12.10 18.55
C ASN A 215 8.69 11.24 19.60
N GLN A 216 8.73 9.92 19.39
CA GLN A 216 9.22 8.94 20.35
C GLN A 216 9.66 7.65 19.62
N ASP A 217 10.65 6.92 20.15
CA ASP A 217 10.99 5.58 19.64
C ASP A 217 9.84 4.60 19.88
N GLY A 218 9.56 3.74 18.90
CA GLY A 218 8.42 2.83 18.97
C GLY A 218 8.48 1.84 20.14
N LEU A 219 9.67 1.34 20.50
CA LEU A 219 9.83 0.42 21.64
C LEU A 219 9.61 1.17 22.96
N GLU A 220 10.10 2.42 23.04
CA GLU A 220 9.83 3.27 24.19
C GLU A 220 8.33 3.51 24.35
N TYR A 221 7.62 3.87 23.27
CA TYR A 221 6.17 4.06 23.32
C TYR A 221 5.44 2.78 23.76
N LEU A 222 5.78 1.63 23.16
CA LEU A 222 5.22 0.34 23.54
C LEU A 222 5.39 0.05 25.05
N SER A 223 6.52 0.44 25.65
CA SER A 223 6.77 0.28 27.09
C SER A 223 5.92 1.17 28.00
N THR A 224 5.31 2.23 27.44
CA THR A 224 4.40 3.12 28.18
C THR A 224 2.95 2.64 28.16
N LEU A 225 2.61 1.67 27.31
CA LEU A 225 1.25 1.18 27.20
C LEU A 225 0.81 0.50 28.52
N PRO A 226 -0.43 0.75 28.98
CA PRO A 226 -1.00 -0.02 30.08
C PRO A 226 -1.00 -1.51 29.76
N ARG A 227 -0.81 -2.37 30.77
CA ARG A 227 -0.73 -3.83 30.59
C ARG A 227 -1.94 -4.44 29.88
N ASP A 228 -3.12 -3.86 30.08
CA ASP A 228 -4.38 -4.36 29.52
C ASP A 228 -4.78 -3.63 28.22
N PHE A 229 -3.94 -2.71 27.72
CA PHE A 229 -4.20 -2.01 26.48
C PHE A 229 -3.79 -2.85 25.28
N GLN A 230 -4.72 -2.99 24.32
CA GLN A 230 -4.50 -3.77 23.11
C GLN A 230 -4.82 -2.95 21.87
N CYS A 231 -4.09 -3.21 20.80
CA CYS A 231 -4.30 -2.65 19.47
C CYS A 231 -4.97 -3.68 18.56
N ASP A 232 -5.97 -3.23 17.80
CA ASP A 232 -6.65 -4.04 16.80
C ASP A 232 -5.83 -4.12 15.50
N PHE A 233 -5.03 -3.11 15.22
CA PHE A 233 -4.16 -3.08 14.05
C PHE A 233 -2.83 -2.43 14.40
N ILE A 234 -1.72 -3.05 14.02
CA ILE A 234 -0.37 -2.50 14.24
C ILE A 234 0.38 -2.52 12.91
N PHE A 235 0.85 -1.37 12.45
CA PHE A 235 1.72 -1.23 11.28
C PHE A 235 3.13 -0.88 11.72
N VAL A 236 4.12 -1.66 11.25
CA VAL A 236 5.53 -1.44 11.57
C VAL A 236 6.30 -1.18 10.28
N ASP A 237 6.76 0.05 10.11
CA ASP A 237 7.62 0.50 9.00
C ASP A 237 8.78 1.39 9.52
N ALA A 238 9.56 0.81 10.43
CA ALA A 238 10.67 1.51 11.08
C ALA A 238 12.02 0.86 10.78
N ASN A 239 12.93 0.87 11.76
CA ASN A 239 14.24 0.24 11.67
C ASN A 239 14.12 -1.29 11.56
N LYS A 240 14.38 -1.80 10.35
CA LYS A 240 14.30 -3.23 10.00
C LYS A 240 15.16 -4.14 10.90
N ARG A 241 16.23 -3.63 11.50
CA ARG A 241 17.08 -4.39 12.42
C ARG A 241 16.41 -4.67 13.77
N LYS A 242 15.44 -3.85 14.16
CA LYS A 242 14.66 -3.99 15.40
C LYS A 242 13.34 -4.76 15.20
N TYR A 243 13.02 -5.25 14.00
CA TYR A 243 11.73 -5.90 13.72
C TYR A 243 11.43 -7.07 14.66
N ARG A 244 12.44 -7.87 14.98
CA ARG A 244 12.30 -8.94 15.97
C ARG A 244 11.98 -8.39 17.36
N GLU A 245 12.66 -7.32 17.80
CA GLU A 245 12.40 -6.71 19.11
C GLU A 245 10.97 -6.15 19.19
N TYR A 246 10.48 -5.50 18.12
CA TYR A 246 9.09 -5.04 18.05
C TYR A 246 8.11 -6.22 18.14
N TYR A 247 8.35 -7.28 17.36
CA TYR A 247 7.50 -8.47 17.36
C TYR A 247 7.45 -9.15 18.73
N ASP A 248 8.62 -9.44 19.31
CA ASP A 248 8.74 -10.09 20.61
C ASP A 248 8.04 -9.24 21.68
N PHE A 249 8.25 -7.91 21.70
CA PHE A 249 7.57 -7.03 22.65
C PHE A 249 6.05 -7.12 22.51
N ILE A 250 5.53 -6.98 21.29
CA ILE A 250 4.07 -6.98 21.01
C ILE A 250 3.44 -8.30 21.46
N MET A 251 4.09 -9.43 21.17
CA MET A 251 3.56 -10.76 21.51
C MET A 251 3.68 -11.06 23.01
N ASP A 252 4.83 -10.78 23.61
CA ASP A 252 5.11 -11.13 25.02
C ASP A 252 4.27 -10.27 25.99
N HIS A 253 3.89 -9.07 25.59
CA HIS A 253 3.06 -8.15 26.38
C HIS A 253 1.59 -8.13 25.96
N ASN A 254 1.17 -9.04 25.07
CA ASN A 254 -0.21 -9.14 24.57
C ASN A 254 -0.77 -7.81 24.02
N VAL A 255 0.08 -7.00 23.38
CA VAL A 255 -0.31 -5.70 22.80
C VAL A 255 -1.24 -5.90 21.60
N LEU A 256 -1.06 -6.99 20.84
CA LEU A 256 -1.97 -7.32 19.74
C LEU A 256 -3.27 -7.93 20.28
N HIS A 257 -4.41 -7.33 19.94
CA HIS A 257 -5.72 -7.87 20.28
C HIS A 257 -5.88 -9.30 19.69
N PRO A 258 -6.63 -10.23 20.33
CA PRO A 258 -6.82 -11.60 19.83
C PRO A 258 -7.32 -11.72 18.38
N TYR A 259 -8.08 -10.74 17.92
CA TYR A 259 -8.58 -10.65 16.53
C TYR A 259 -7.86 -9.61 15.68
N GLY A 260 -6.78 -9.03 16.22
CA GLY A 260 -6.03 -7.97 15.59
C GLY A 260 -5.10 -8.45 14.48
N LEU A 261 -4.58 -7.47 13.73
CA LEU A 261 -3.67 -7.68 12.61
C LEU A 261 -2.39 -6.87 12.80
N LEU A 262 -1.25 -7.54 12.81
CA LEU A 262 0.08 -6.95 12.82
C LEU A 262 0.67 -7.02 11.40
N VAL A 263 1.16 -5.90 10.88
CA VAL A 263 1.68 -5.77 9.53
C VAL A 263 3.07 -5.16 9.56
N PHE A 264 4.04 -5.86 8.98
CA PHE A 264 5.40 -5.35 8.78
C PHE A 264 5.65 -5.01 7.32
N ASP A 265 6.22 -3.84 7.05
CA ASP A 265 6.61 -3.43 5.70
C ASP A 265 8.07 -3.74 5.36
N ASN A 266 8.32 -3.84 4.06
CA ASN A 266 9.58 -4.12 3.38
C ASN A 266 10.24 -5.45 3.76
N THR A 267 9.47 -6.48 4.09
CA THR A 267 10.01 -7.77 4.56
C THR A 267 10.65 -8.61 3.46
N LEU A 268 10.57 -8.20 2.19
CA LEU A 268 11.32 -8.80 1.08
C LEU A 268 12.52 -7.95 0.61
N PHE A 269 12.59 -6.68 1.03
CA PHE A 269 13.68 -5.73 0.81
C PHE A 269 14.30 -5.82 -0.58
N ARG A 270 13.51 -5.48 -1.60
CA ARG A 270 13.87 -5.45 -3.03
C ARG A 270 14.34 -6.80 -3.56
N GLY A 271 13.87 -7.88 -2.93
CA GLY A 271 14.28 -9.26 -3.21
C GLY A 271 15.61 -9.67 -2.56
N HIS A 272 16.29 -8.79 -1.83
CA HIS A 272 17.57 -9.10 -1.18
C HIS A 272 17.38 -10.15 -0.08
N VAL A 273 16.22 -10.19 0.58
CA VAL A 273 15.93 -11.20 1.62
C VAL A 273 15.93 -12.60 1.02
N ALA A 274 15.19 -12.81 -0.08
CA ALA A 274 15.15 -14.09 -0.78
C ALA A 274 16.51 -14.45 -1.39
N ALA A 275 17.25 -13.46 -1.92
CA ALA A 275 18.60 -13.68 -2.45
C ALA A 275 19.58 -14.09 -1.35
N TYR A 276 19.48 -13.51 -0.16
CA TYR A 276 20.27 -13.89 1.00
C TYR A 276 19.95 -15.30 1.47
N ASP A 277 18.67 -15.63 1.64
CA ASP A 277 18.20 -16.96 2.05
C ASP A 277 18.65 -18.06 1.06
N ALA A 278 18.65 -17.76 -0.23
CA ALA A 278 19.17 -18.63 -1.28
C ALA A 278 20.71 -18.70 -1.35
N GLY A 279 21.44 -18.05 -0.43
CA GLY A 279 22.91 -18.01 -0.41
C GLY A 279 23.54 -17.24 -1.57
N SER A 280 22.74 -16.43 -2.30
CA SER A 280 23.16 -15.68 -3.49
C SER A 280 23.54 -14.22 -3.19
N LEU A 281 23.47 -13.81 -1.92
CA LEU A 281 23.83 -12.47 -1.46
C LEU A 281 24.84 -12.56 -0.30
N SER A 282 25.72 -11.55 -0.20
CA SER A 282 26.75 -11.48 0.84
C SER A 282 26.15 -11.36 2.24
N SER A 283 26.77 -12.02 3.23
CA SER A 283 26.42 -11.87 4.65
C SER A 283 26.68 -10.49 5.24
N LYS A 284 27.38 -9.61 4.50
CA LYS A 284 27.56 -8.20 4.84
C LYS A 284 26.32 -7.34 4.58
N GLU A 285 25.31 -7.88 3.87
CA GLU A 285 24.00 -7.23 3.68
C GLU A 285 23.15 -7.36 4.95
N HIS A 286 23.51 -6.60 5.98
CA HIS A 286 22.97 -6.74 7.33
C HIS A 286 21.44 -6.61 7.41
N ILE A 287 20.82 -5.76 6.59
CA ILE A 287 19.36 -5.60 6.56
C ILE A 287 18.70 -6.85 5.98
N ALA A 288 19.19 -7.35 4.84
CA ALA A 288 18.64 -8.55 4.21
C ALA A 288 18.74 -9.77 5.13
N ARG A 289 19.89 -9.93 5.80
CA ARG A 289 20.06 -10.97 6.83
C ARG A 289 19.06 -10.81 7.98
N SER A 290 18.96 -9.62 8.57
CA SER A 290 18.07 -9.37 9.72
C SER A 290 16.61 -9.68 9.37
N LEU A 291 16.18 -9.33 8.16
CA LEU A 291 14.83 -9.61 7.68
C LEU A 291 14.61 -11.09 7.34
N ALA A 292 15.61 -11.79 6.79
CA ALA A 292 15.52 -13.23 6.55
C ALA A 292 15.40 -14.02 7.87
N GLU A 293 16.22 -13.66 8.86
CA GLU A 293 16.17 -14.22 10.21
C GLU A 293 14.83 -13.92 10.88
N PHE A 294 14.34 -12.67 10.77
CA PHE A 294 13.02 -12.27 11.26
C PHE A 294 11.88 -13.06 10.60
N ASN A 295 11.85 -13.15 9.28
CA ASN A 295 10.82 -13.89 8.55
C ASN A 295 10.82 -15.38 8.95
N THR A 296 12.01 -15.98 9.10
CA THR A 296 12.14 -17.38 9.56
C THR A 296 11.63 -17.54 10.98
N TYR A 297 11.96 -16.61 11.87
CA TYR A 297 11.52 -16.62 13.26
C TYR A 297 10.00 -16.54 13.38
N VAL A 298 9.37 -15.55 12.73
CA VAL A 298 7.90 -15.42 12.70
C VAL A 298 7.27 -16.63 12.02
N ALA A 299 7.93 -17.22 11.01
CA ALA A 299 7.43 -18.41 10.34
C ALA A 299 7.30 -19.64 11.26
N GLN A 300 8.13 -19.70 12.30
CA GLN A 300 8.25 -20.81 13.24
C GLN A 300 7.50 -20.56 14.56
N ASP A 301 6.97 -19.35 14.78
CA ASP A 301 6.25 -19.02 16.00
C ASP A 301 4.84 -19.62 16.02
N SER A 302 4.65 -20.66 16.85
CA SER A 302 3.37 -21.36 17.01
C SER A 302 2.24 -20.51 17.60
N ARG A 303 2.54 -19.33 18.18
CA ARG A 303 1.53 -18.40 18.68
C ARG A 303 0.77 -17.70 17.56
N THR A 304 1.32 -17.70 16.34
CA THR A 304 0.81 -16.87 15.24
C THR A 304 0.52 -17.64 13.96
N SER A 305 -0.25 -17.01 13.09
CA SER A 305 -0.46 -17.40 11.70
C SER A 305 -0.14 -16.20 10.82
N GLN A 306 0.72 -16.41 9.83
CA GLN A 306 1.35 -15.35 9.05
C GLN A 306 1.32 -15.65 7.55
N VAL A 307 1.30 -14.59 6.76
CA VAL A 307 1.49 -14.64 5.31
C VAL A 307 2.41 -13.52 4.87
N ILE A 308 3.40 -13.85 4.05
CA ILE A 308 4.25 -12.87 3.36
C ILE A 308 3.64 -12.62 1.98
N MET A 309 3.13 -11.41 1.79
CA MET A 309 2.58 -10.95 0.53
C MET A 309 3.69 -10.30 -0.29
N PRO A 310 3.97 -10.79 -1.51
CA PRO A 310 4.91 -10.14 -2.41
C PRO A 310 4.18 -8.95 -3.06
N LEU A 311 3.86 -7.94 -2.28
CA LEU A 311 3.32 -6.67 -2.77
C LEU A 311 4.30 -5.58 -2.37
N TRP A 312 4.58 -4.66 -3.29
CA TRP A 312 5.62 -3.62 -3.13
C TRP A 312 6.96 -4.23 -2.70
N ASP A 313 7.46 -3.86 -1.53
CA ASP A 313 8.74 -4.34 -1.00
C ASP A 313 8.60 -5.53 -0.04
N GLY A 314 7.40 -6.12 0.02
CA GLY A 314 7.03 -7.24 0.87
C GLY A 314 6.25 -6.79 2.11
N LEU A 315 5.06 -7.33 2.29
CA LEU A 315 4.25 -7.14 3.50
C LEU A 315 4.12 -8.46 4.24
N THR A 316 4.50 -8.51 5.51
CA THR A 316 4.21 -9.67 6.37
C THR A 316 3.01 -9.36 7.24
N LEU A 317 1.93 -10.09 7.03
CA LEU A 317 0.70 -9.99 7.80
C LEU A 317 0.70 -11.11 8.83
N VAL A 318 0.48 -10.77 10.09
CA VAL A 318 0.52 -11.68 11.23
C VAL A 318 -0.75 -11.49 12.06
N ARG A 319 -1.36 -12.61 12.45
CA ARG A 319 -2.42 -12.67 13.46
C ARG A 319 -2.12 -13.76 14.47
N LEU A 320 -2.77 -13.74 15.62
CA LEU A 320 -2.68 -14.84 16.57
C LEU A 320 -3.29 -16.14 15.98
N ALA A 321 -2.70 -17.28 16.32
CA ALA A 321 -3.19 -18.60 15.93
C ALA A 321 -4.54 -18.88 16.61
N ARG A 322 -5.39 -19.67 15.95
CA ARG A 322 -6.72 -20.02 16.44
C ARG A 322 -6.73 -21.34 17.19
#